data_AF-A0A011P302-F1
#
_entry.id   AF-A0A011P302-F1
#
_cell.length_a   1.000
_cell.length_b   1.000
_cell.length_c   1.000
_cell.angle_alpha   90.00
_cell.angle_beta   90.00
_cell.angle_gamma   90.00
#
_symmetry.space_group_name_H-M   'P 1'
#
loop_
_entity.id
_entity.type
_entity.pdbx_description
1 polymer ?
#
loop_
_entity_poly.entity_id
_entity_poly.type
_entity_poly.pdbx_seq_one_letter_code
_entity_poly.pdbx_strand_id
1 'polypeptide(L)' 'MGLRHRTLAVEGVQFHPESILTEHGHDLLQNFLEEHAK' A
#
# COMPACT_ATOMS: atom_id res chain seq x y z
N MET A 1 5.35 -3.39 -8.97
CA MET A 1 4.25 -4.27 -9.40
C MET A 1 3.09 -4.08 -8.44
N GLY A 2 1.99 -3.50 -8.91
CA GLY A 2 0.80 -3.27 -8.09
C GLY A 2 -0.43 -2.96 -8.93
N LEU A 3 -1.60 -3.10 -8.30
CA LEU A 3 -2.92 -2.87 -8.86
C LEU A 3 -3.69 -1.95 -7.91
N ARG A 4 -4.49 -1.04 -8.48
CA ARG A 4 -5.40 -0.19 -7.71
C ARG A 4 -6.80 -0.26 -8.29
N HIS A 5 -7.78 -0.46 -7.43
CA HIS A 5 -9.17 -0.38 -7.85
C HIS A 5 -9.56 1.08 -8.16
N ARG A 6 -10.34 1.31 -9.22
CA ARG A 6 -10.63 2.68 -9.70
C ARG A 6 -11.59 3.46 -8.80
N THR A 7 -12.47 2.75 -8.11
CA THR A 7 -13.58 3.35 -7.35
C THR A 7 -13.64 2.91 -5.90
N LEU A 8 -12.83 1.92 -5.50
CA LEU A 8 -12.82 1.37 -4.14
C LEU A 8 -11.45 1.65 -3.53
N ALA A 9 -11.41 1.82 -2.21
CA ALA A 9 -10.18 1.93 -1.42
C ALA A 9 -9.50 0.55 -1.29
N VAL A 10 -9.11 -0.03 -2.43
CA VAL A 10 -8.50 -1.36 -2.51
C VAL A 10 -7.27 -1.28 -3.41
N GLU A 11 -6.13 -1.63 -2.83
CA GLU A 11 -4.83 -1.66 -3.48
C GLU A 11 -4.14 -2.98 -3.20
N GLY A 12 -3.42 -3.50 -4.20
CA GLY A 12 -2.69 -4.75 -4.11
C GLY A 12 -1.28 -4.59 -4.62
N VAL A 13 -0.32 -5.12 -3.89
CA VAL A 13 1.09 -5.21 -4.29
C VAL A 13 1.53 -6.66 -4.30
N GLN A 14 2.46 -7.01 -5.19
CA GLN A 14 2.91 -8.40 -5.36
C GLN A 14 4.07 -8.79 -4.41
N PHE A 15 4.61 -7.82 -3.69
CA PHE A 15 5.69 -7.99 -2.72
C PHE A 15 5.16 -7.80 -1.29
N HIS A 16 6.02 -8.02 -0.30
CA HIS A 16 5.72 -7.87 1.12
C HIS A 16 6.14 -6.48 1.61
N PRO A 17 5.26 -5.45 1.58
CA PRO A 17 5.58 -4.13 2.13
C PRO A 17 5.79 -4.18 3.66
N GLU A 18 5.38 -5.24 4.34
CA GLU A 18 5.63 -5.46 5.75
C GLU A 18 7.04 -6.00 6.07
N SER A 19 7.80 -6.42 5.05
CA SER A 19 9.12 -7.02 5.25
C SER A 19 10.19 -5.96 5.51
N ILE A 20 11.13 -6.26 6.42
CA ILE A 20 12.31 -5.41 6.70
C ILE A 20 13.20 -5.15 5.47
N LEU A 21 13.10 -6.02 4.46
CA LEU A 21 13.86 -5.89 3.21
C LEU A 21 13.21 -4.91 2.21
N THR A 22 12.00 -4.44 2.50
CA THR A 22 11.32 -3.43 1.69
C THR A 22 11.53 -2.07 2.34
N GLU A 23 12.59 -1.35 1.93
CA GLU A 23 13.07 -0.09 2.55
C GLU A 23 11.95 0.93 2.84
N HIS A 24 11.01 1.09 1.91
CA HIS A 24 9.86 2.02 2.01
C HIS A 24 8.52 1.32 2.21
N GLY A 25 8.54 0.09 2.72
CA GLY A 25 7.33 -0.72 2.85
C GLY A 25 6.32 -0.14 3.84
N HIS A 26 6.82 0.39 4.97
CA HIS A 26 5.99 1.09 5.96
C HIS A 26 5.40 2.40 5.44
N ASP A 27 6.17 3.18 4.68
CA ASP A 27 5.70 4.43 4.07
C ASP A 27 4.53 4.15 3.10
N LEU A 28 4.62 3.06 2.32
CA LEU A 28 3.55 2.65 1.41
C LEU A 28 2.26 2.30 2.18
N LEU A 29 2.38 1.56 3.28
CA LEU A 29 1.24 1.23 4.14
C LEU A 29 0.64 2.49 4.78
N GLN A 30 1.47 3.42 5.23
CA GLN A 30 1.03 4.70 5.79
C GLN A 30 0.24 5.51 4.77
N ASN A 31 0.77 5.68 3.56
CA ASN A 31 0.09 6.43 2.50
C ASN A 31 -1.30 5.84 2.20
N PHE A 32 -1.42 4.51 2.13
CA PHE A 32 -2.73 3.87 1.94
C PHE A 32 -3.71 4.20 3.08
N LEU A 33 -3.24 4.17 4.33
CA LEU A 33 -4.09 4.50 5.47
C LEU A 33 -4.47 5.99 5.50
N GLU A 34 -3.57 6.89 5.12
CA GLU A 34 -3.81 8.33 5.10
C GLU A 34 -4.74 8.75 3.96
N GLU A 35 -4.54 8.23 2.75
CA GLU A 35 -5.37 8.55 1.58
C GLU A 35 -6.82 8.06 1.72
N HIS A 36 -7.03 6.97 2.46
CA HIS A 36 -8.35 6.36 2.65
C HIS A 36 -8.89 6.49 4.09
N ALA A 37 -8.24 7.29 4.94
CA ALA A 37 -8.78 7.69 6.24
C ALA A 37 -10.00 8.60 6.04
N LYS A 38 -11.03 8.42 6.88
CA LYS A 38 -12.26 9.23 6.85
C LYS A 38 -12.03 10.67 7.26
#